data_AF-A0A4P7ZTT9-F1
#
_entry.id   AF-A0A4P7ZTT9-F1
#
_cell.length_a   1.000
_cell.length_b   1.000
_cell.length_c   1.000
_cell.angle_alpha   90.00
_cell.angle_beta   90.00
_cell.angle_gamma   90.00
#
_symmetry.space_group_name_H-M   'P 1'
#
loop_
_entity.id
_entity.type
_entity.pdbx_description
1 polymer ?
#
loop_
_entity_poly.entity_id
_entity_poly.type
_entity_poly.pdbx_seq_one_letter_code
_entity_poly.pdbx_strand_id
1 'polypeptide(L)'
;MAAIPPGTRQRCSLCQVEIQGMAGGGDLVHFSQGGPSTRSKLWARVCQYLRTDEQKAQCLNQDPSLRGEQKPGDAYMEPPAVDLNALGGPLGG
;
A
#
# COMPACT_ATOMS: atom_id res chain seq x y z
N MET A 1 12.99 7.58 -6.57
CA MET A 1 11.95 8.15 -7.47
C MET A 1 11.88 9.63 -7.15
N ALA A 2 11.67 10.54 -8.12
CA ALA A 2 11.54 11.95 -7.77
C ALA A 2 10.28 12.22 -6.92
N ALA A 3 10.36 13.17 -5.99
CA ALA A 3 9.20 13.63 -5.23
C ALA A 3 8.12 14.19 -6.17
N ILE A 4 6.85 14.09 -5.79
CA ILE A 4 5.75 14.64 -6.58
C ILE A 4 5.70 16.16 -6.34
N PRO A 5 5.76 17.00 -7.40
CA PRO A 5 5.73 18.44 -7.23
C PRO A 5 4.47 18.91 -6.47
N PRO A 6 4.59 19.89 -5.55
CA PRO A 6 3.45 20.45 -4.86
C PRO A 6 2.36 20.95 -5.82
N GLY A 7 1.09 20.69 -5.49
CA GLY A 7 -0.06 21.06 -6.32
C GLY A 7 -0.31 20.13 -7.52
N THR A 8 0.57 19.15 -7.75
CA THR A 8 0.38 18.13 -8.79
C THR A 8 -0.06 16.80 -8.20
N ARG A 9 -0.70 15.98 -9.04
CA ARG A 9 -1.12 14.63 -8.70
C ARG A 9 -0.64 13.68 -9.78
N GLN A 10 -0.10 12.54 -9.38
CA GLN A 10 0.30 11.49 -10.30
C GLN A 10 -0.37 10.17 -9.92
N ARG A 11 -0.85 9.45 -10.93
CA ARG A 11 -1.41 8.11 -10.78
C ARG A 11 -0.33 7.08 -11.08
N CYS A 12 -0.15 6.11 -10.19
CA CYS A 12 0.74 4.99 -10.45
C CYS A 12 0.14 4.10 -11.53
N SER A 13 0.83 3.87 -12.64
CA SER A 13 0.35 2.97 -13.71
C SER A 13 0.24 1.52 -13.25
N LEU A 14 1.01 1.11 -12.24
CA LEU A 14 0.99 -0.26 -11.74
C LEU A 14 -0.11 -0.51 -10.72
N CYS A 15 -0.19 0.30 -9.66
CA CYS A 15 -1.17 0.07 -8.58
C CYS A 15 -2.43 0.94 -8.67
N GLN A 16 -2.51 1.85 -9.65
CA GLN A 16 -3.64 2.75 -9.91
C GLN A 16 -3.99 3.74 -8.78
N VAL A 17 -3.20 3.78 -7.70
CA VAL A 17 -3.35 4.74 -6.61
C VAL A 17 -2.72 6.08 -6.99
N GLU A 18 -3.39 7.18 -6.63
CA GLU A 18 -2.90 8.53 -6.88
C GLU A 18 -2.17 9.09 -5.67
N ILE A 19 -1.09 9.83 -5.91
CA ILE A 19 -0.34 10.57 -4.91
C ILE A 19 -0.32 12.04 -5.32
N GLN A 20 -0.73 12.92 -4.41
CA GLN A 20 -0.77 14.36 -4.59
C GLN A 20 0.31 15.02 -3.71
N GLY A 21 1.20 15.79 -4.32
CA GLY A 21 2.19 16.60 -3.62
C GLY A 21 1.52 17.80 -2.96
N MET A 22 1.76 18.01 -1.67
CA MET A 22 1.19 19.12 -0.90
C MET A 22 2.22 20.25 -0.72
N ALA A 23 1.74 21.49 -0.72
CA ALA A 23 2.57 22.61 -0.29
C ALA A 23 2.94 22.44 1.20
N GLY A 24 4.21 22.66 1.55
CA GLY A 24 4.70 22.49 2.93
C GLY A 24 5.40 21.16 3.22
N GLY A 25 5.57 20.28 2.23
CA GLY A 25 6.34 19.05 2.37
C GLY A 25 5.50 17.92 2.95
N GLY A 26 4.88 17.16 2.06
CA GLY A 26 4.06 16.01 2.40
C GLY A 26 3.23 15.57 1.20
N ASP A 27 2.76 14.33 1.24
CA ASP A 27 1.94 13.76 0.18
C ASP A 27 0.59 13.28 0.73
N LEU A 28 -0.45 13.47 -0.08
CA LEU A 28 -1.78 12.93 0.18
C LEU A 28 -2.06 11.79 -0.82
N VAL A 29 -2.38 10.61 -0.29
CA VAL A 29 -2.66 9.42 -1.10
C VAL A 29 -4.16 9.24 -1.27
N HIS A 30 -4.61 9.04 -2.51
CA HIS A 30 -6.02 8.83 -2.86
C HIS A 30 -6.22 7.40 -3.37
N PHE A 31 -6.87 6.57 -2.57
CA PHE A 31 -7.33 5.24 -2.97
C PHE A 31 -8.63 5.35 -3.78
N SER A 32 -9.01 4.28 -4.47
CA SER A 32 -10.28 4.22 -5.23
C SER A 32 -11.52 4.29 -4.33
N GLN A 33 -11.38 3.93 -3.05
CA GLN A 33 -12.45 4.00 -2.05
C GLN A 33 -11.92 4.50 -0.70
N GLY A 34 -12.78 5.20 0.04
CA GLY A 34 -12.46 5.75 1.35
C GLY A 34 -11.86 7.16 1.28
N GLY A 35 -11.48 7.68 2.46
CA GLY A 35 -10.85 8.98 2.59
C GLY A 35 -9.37 8.97 2.17
N PRO A 36 -8.79 10.16 1.90
CA PRO A 36 -7.36 10.29 1.65
C PRO A 36 -6.50 9.76 2.80
N SER A 37 -5.29 9.29 2.48
CA SER A 37 -4.38 8.68 3.47
C SER A 37 -2.90 8.93 3.16
N THR A 38 -2.00 8.10 3.71
CA THR A 38 -0.55 8.30 3.70
C THR A 38 0.18 7.31 2.79
N ARG A 39 1.43 7.66 2.43
CA ARG A 39 2.33 6.76 1.67
C ARG A 39 2.72 5.51 2.45
N SER A 40 2.78 5.59 3.77
CA SER A 40 3.01 4.45 4.66
C SER A 40 1.90 3.41 4.56
N LYS A 41 0.63 3.85 4.56
CA LYS A 41 -0.54 2.97 4.35
C LYS A 41 -0.55 2.32 2.97
N LEU A 42 -0.24 3.10 1.93
CA LEU A 42 -0.13 2.57 0.57
C LEU A 42 0.95 1.49 0.45
N TRP A 43 2.10 1.71 1.10
CA TRP A 43 3.15 0.71 1.17
C TRP A 43 2.65 -0.57 1.85
N ALA A 44 2.12 -0.45 3.06
CA ALA A 44 1.66 -1.56 3.88
C ALA A 44 0.55 -2.41 3.24
N ARG A 45 -0.26 -1.83 2.35
CA ARG A 45 -1.40 -2.55 1.75
C ARG A 45 -1.16 -3.04 0.33
N VAL A 46 -0.25 -2.40 -0.42
CA VAL A 46 -0.16 -2.61 -1.87
C VAL A 46 1.29 -2.71 -2.33
N CYS A 47 2.07 -1.64 -2.18
CA CYS A 47 3.36 -1.52 -2.88
C CYS A 47 4.45 -2.43 -2.32
N GLN A 48 4.32 -2.90 -1.07
CA GLN A 48 5.27 -3.85 -0.48
C GLN A 48 5.20 -5.25 -1.08
N TYR A 49 4.08 -5.61 -1.73
CA TYR A 49 3.84 -6.96 -2.25
C TYR A 49 4.28 -7.13 -3.72
N LEU A 50 4.90 -6.11 -4.31
CA LEU A 50 5.46 -6.18 -5.66
C LEU A 50 6.71 -7.06 -5.68
N ARG A 51 6.74 -8.05 -6.58
CA ARG A 51 7.71 -9.16 -6.52
C ARG A 51 8.89 -8.97 -7.45
N THR A 52 8.65 -8.43 -8.64
CA THR A 52 9.68 -8.26 -9.67
C THR A 52 10.32 -6.88 -9.59
N ASP A 53 11.56 -6.76 -10.07
CA ASP A 53 12.27 -5.48 -10.06
C ASP A 53 11.67 -4.52 -11.08
N GLU A 54 11.10 -5.02 -12.18
CA GLU A 54 10.33 -4.22 -13.14
C GLU A 54 9.10 -3.59 -12.48
N GLN A 55 8.35 -4.35 -11.68
CA GLN A 55 7.20 -3.83 -10.93
C GLN A 55 7.64 -2.78 -9.91
N LYS A 56 8.71 -3.03 -9.16
CA LYS A 56 9.24 -2.05 -8.21
C LYS A 56 9.67 -0.78 -8.96
N ALA A 57 10.43 -0.88 -10.03
CA ALA A 57 10.89 0.26 -10.81
C ALA A 57 9.75 1.14 -11.35
N GLN A 58 8.58 0.55 -11.66
CA GLN A 58 7.41 1.27 -12.17
C GLN A 58 6.52 1.89 -11.08
N CYS A 59 6.61 1.44 -9.83
CA CYS A 59 5.69 1.85 -8.77
C CYS A 59 6.12 3.15 -8.08
N LEU A 60 5.31 4.20 -8.18
CA LEU A 60 5.60 5.54 -7.62
C LEU A 60 5.97 5.56 -6.12
N ASN A 61 5.56 4.56 -5.34
CA ASN A 61 5.77 4.50 -3.88
C ASN A 61 6.91 3.55 -3.42
N GLN A 62 7.98 3.41 -4.21
CA GLN A 62 9.15 2.58 -3.83
C GLN A 62 10.27 3.31 -3.09
N ASP A 63 10.27 4.64 -3.06
CA ASP A 63 11.34 5.41 -2.42
C ASP A 63 11.20 5.40 -0.87
N PRO A 64 12.11 4.76 -0.10
CA PRO A 64 12.00 4.69 1.34
C PRO A 64 11.97 6.05 2.02
N SER A 65 12.67 7.04 1.46
CA SER A 65 12.76 8.39 2.03
C SER A 65 11.43 9.16 1.94
N LEU A 66 10.54 8.77 1.01
CA LEU A 66 9.25 9.41 0.78
C LEU A 66 8.08 8.65 1.42
N ARG A 67 8.26 7.38 1.78
CA ARG A 67 7.17 6.55 2.32
C ARG A 67 6.70 6.98 3.71
N GLY A 68 7.63 7.46 4.53
CA GLY A 68 7.43 7.57 5.97
C GLY A 68 7.41 6.20 6.67
N GLU A 69 7.31 6.24 8.00
CA GLU A 69 7.24 5.04 8.85
C GLU A 69 5.82 4.46 8.86
N GLN A 70 5.71 3.13 8.88
CA GLN A 70 4.42 2.45 9.03
C GLN A 70 3.86 2.63 10.44
N LYS A 71 2.57 2.94 10.55
CA LYS A 71 1.88 3.15 11.82
C LYS A 71 0.90 2.00 12.12
N PRO A 72 0.54 1.75 13.39
CA PRO A 72 -0.56 0.86 13.73
C PRO A 72 -1.83 1.21 12.93
N GLY A 73 -2.41 0.23 12.24
CA GLY A 73 -3.59 0.41 11.37
C GLY A 73 -3.28 0.73 9.89
N ASP A 74 -2.01 0.90 9.51
CA ASP A 74 -1.62 1.03 8.10
C ASP A 74 -1.78 -0.31 7.36
N ALA A 75 -1.29 -1.41 7.92
CA ALA A 75 -1.53 -2.74 7.38
C ALA A 75 -3.00 -3.17 7.55
N TYR A 76 -3.42 -4.17 6.78
CA TYR A 76 -4.62 -4.91 7.12
C TYR A 76 -4.42 -5.63 8.46
N MET A 77 -5.50 -5.81 9.22
CA MET A 77 -5.43 -6.65 10.41
C MET A 77 -5.03 -8.06 10.00
N GLU A 78 -4.14 -8.67 10.78
CA GLU A 78 -3.85 -10.09 10.66
C GLU A 78 -5.19 -10.84 10.80
N PRO A 79 -5.60 -11.65 9.82
CA PRO A 79 -6.78 -12.46 9.98
C PRO A 79 -6.58 -13.40 11.17
N PRO A 80 -7.64 -13.70 11.93
CA PRO A 80 -7.54 -14.67 13.01
C PRO A 80 -7.04 -16.01 12.46
N ALA A 81 -6.21 -16.69 13.25
CA ALA A 81 -5.73 -18.02 12.88
C ALA A 81 -6.92 -18.96 12.64
N VAL A 82 -7.00 -19.51 11.43
CA VAL A 82 -8.01 -20.51 11.08
C VAL A 82 -7.40 -21.89 11.28
N ASP A 83 -7.99 -22.69 12.16
CA ASP A 83 -7.62 -24.10 12.30
C ASP A 83 -8.28 -24.92 11.17
N LEU A 84 -7.47 -25.32 10.19
CA LEU A 84 -7.91 -26.13 9.06
C LEU A 84 -8.18 -27.59 9.46
N ASN A 85 -7.61 -28.09 10.56
CA ASN A 85 -7.91 -29.43 11.07
C ASN A 85 -9.30 -29.49 11.71
N ALA A 86 -9.82 -28.38 12.22
CA ALA A 86 -11.18 -28.31 12.78
C ALA A 86 -12.28 -28.38 11.70
N LEU A 87 -11.96 -28.11 10.44
CA LEU A 87 -12.90 -28.13 9.31
C LEU A 87 -12.97 -29.50 8.62
N GLY A 88 -12.01 -30.38 8.88
CA GLY A 88 -11.99 -31.77 8.41
C GLY A 88 -12.64 -32.71 9.41
N GLY A 89 -13.98 -32.71 9.47
CA GLY A 89 -14.71 -33.79 10.13
C GLY A 89 -14.29 -35.16 9.55
N PRO A 90 -14.34 -36.25 10.34
CA PRO A 90 -13.76 -37.53 9.96
C PRO A 90 -14.40 -38.02 8.65
N LEU A 91 -13.57 -38.32 7.66
CA LEU A 91 -13.97 -39.15 6.53
C LEU A 91 -14.43 -40.49 7.13
N GLY A 92 -15.74 -40.75 7.03
CA GLY A 92 -16.38 -41.94 7.57
C GLY A 92 -15.69 -43.22 7.10
N GLY A 93 -15.52 -44.15 8.03
CA GLY A 93 -15.19 -45.55 7.76
C GLY A 93 -16.41 -46.37 7.37
#